data_AF-A0A6G2XED0-F1
#
_entry.id   AF-A0A6G2XED0-F1
#
_cell.length_a   1.000
_cell.length_b   1.000
_cell.length_c   1.000
_cell.angle_alpha   90.00
_cell.angle_beta   90.00
_cell.angle_gamma   90.00
#
_symmetry.space_group_name_H-M   'P 1'
#
loop_
_entity.id
_entity.type
_entity.pdbx_description
1 polymer ?
#
loop_
_entity_poly.entity_id
_entity_poly.type
_entity_poly.pdbx_seq_one_letter_code
_entity_poly.pdbx_strand_id
1 'polypeptide(L)'
;MLGLLVRLLPFWVREPLLIVVGSVFGVRIMYLAVHDHDKVAAGIGTVFLVFTAIRVAGVVRAVRARRNRGSAPASVQVPVPAGAAPHPGPVVQANAAPERAVAEKGVPARAVPEAAPQQAAPEKEPNWWLQALAAVAVFAAIGVALWLVPDRLTSADSAPKAAACASGETEAPPKAYRENPRAVTGDELCEALNRPDLAQLLGTPGEIADTASGSNGTAPLTDEKVAVPEAKVTFDTYSVNLSATYNHLTTAQYVKLMKFGDEQDVRTLTVLGRPAVLSSDHTMKIEISLGGGVTGGTGGPVEQGPLARTLTVALDREDRGGHYDITVWSESGALPDDSRLSAIAEKVIPAIPERPARQDAGN
;
A
#
# COMPACT_ATOMS: atom_id res chain seq x y z
N MET A 1 -8.89 1.60 7.76
CA MET A 1 -10.16 2.35 7.92
C MET A 1 -11.41 1.55 7.46
N LEU A 2 -11.34 0.69 6.42
CA LEU A 2 -12.50 -0.08 5.94
C LEU A 2 -13.05 -1.15 6.91
N GLY A 3 -12.18 -1.80 7.70
CA GLY A 3 -12.59 -2.88 8.61
C GLY A 3 -13.52 -2.43 9.75
N LEU A 4 -13.47 -1.16 10.15
CA LEU A 4 -14.34 -0.59 11.18
C LEU A 4 -15.73 -0.25 10.61
N LEU A 5 -15.78 0.25 9.37
CA LEU A 5 -17.02 0.54 8.63
C LEU A 5 -17.84 -0.72 8.35
N VAL A 6 -17.19 -1.83 8.00
CA VAL A 6 -17.86 -3.12 7.80
C VAL A 6 -18.44 -3.66 9.11
N ARG A 7 -17.90 -3.28 10.27
CA ARG A 7 -18.35 -3.75 11.59
C ARG A 7 -19.58 -3.01 12.12
N LEU A 8 -19.81 -1.77 11.67
CA LEU A 8 -21.01 -0.98 12.00
C LEU A 8 -22.24 -1.34 11.15
N LEU A 9 -22.05 -2.03 10.02
CA LEU A 9 -23.16 -2.38 9.14
C LEU A 9 -24.04 -3.46 9.78
N PRO A 10 -25.39 -3.30 9.74
CA PRO A 10 -26.29 -4.33 10.23
C PRO A 10 -26.04 -5.64 9.50
N PHE A 11 -26.19 -6.76 10.22
CA PHE A 11 -25.93 -8.13 9.75
C PHE A 11 -26.43 -8.40 8.32
N TRP A 12 -27.60 -7.84 7.97
CA TRP A 12 -28.29 -7.97 6.69
C TRP A 12 -27.58 -7.32 5.50
N VAL A 13 -26.68 -6.36 5.73
CA VAL A 13 -25.87 -5.71 4.69
C VAL A 13 -24.44 -6.24 4.71
N ARG A 14 -23.90 -6.51 5.90
CA ARG A 14 -22.53 -6.96 6.10
C ARG A 14 -22.24 -8.33 5.49
N GLU A 15 -23.09 -9.32 5.74
CA GLU A 15 -22.85 -10.68 5.24
C GLU A 15 -22.97 -10.84 3.72
N PRO A 16 -24.01 -10.32 3.03
CA PRO A 16 -24.07 -10.43 1.57
C PRO A 16 -22.94 -9.65 0.89
N LEU A 17 -22.54 -8.50 1.42
CA LEU A 17 -21.40 -7.75 0.89
C LEU A 17 -20.10 -8.57 0.98
N LEU A 18 -19.85 -9.21 2.13
CA LEU A 18 -18.67 -10.06 2.31
C LEU A 18 -18.71 -11.33 1.44
N ILE A 19 -19.90 -11.88 1.16
CA ILE A 19 -20.08 -13.01 0.26
C ILE A 19 -19.77 -12.60 -1.19
N VAL A 20 -20.27 -11.45 -1.64
CA VAL A 20 -20.02 -10.95 -3.00
C VAL A 20 -18.53 -10.63 -3.18
N VAL A 21 -17.94 -9.88 -2.25
CA VAL A 21 -16.51 -9.52 -2.30
C VAL A 21 -15.64 -10.77 -2.19
N GLY A 22 -15.93 -11.67 -1.24
CA GLY A 22 -15.19 -12.91 -1.05
C GLY A 22 -15.31 -13.88 -2.23
N SER A 23 -16.46 -13.94 -2.89
CA SER A 23 -16.67 -14.77 -4.08
C SER A 23 -15.94 -14.22 -5.30
N VAL A 24 -16.01 -12.91 -5.55
CA VAL A 24 -15.32 -12.29 -6.71
C VAL A 24 -13.81 -12.39 -6.52
N PHE A 25 -13.32 -12.11 -5.32
CA PHE A 25 -11.89 -12.17 -5.00
C PHE A 25 -11.38 -13.62 -5.00
N GLY A 26 -12.13 -14.56 -4.40
CA GLY A 26 -11.78 -15.98 -4.37
C GLY A 26 -11.75 -16.62 -5.76
N VAL A 27 -12.74 -16.34 -6.61
CA VAL A 27 -12.78 -16.85 -8.00
C VAL A 27 -11.66 -16.26 -8.85
N ARG A 28 -11.36 -14.95 -8.68
CA ARG A 28 -10.26 -14.30 -9.40
C ARG A 28 -8.89 -14.88 -9.03
N ILE A 29 -8.64 -15.12 -7.74
CA ILE A 29 -7.40 -15.74 -7.26
C ILE A 29 -7.29 -17.19 -7.75
N MET A 30 -8.39 -17.94 -7.72
CA MET A 30 -8.40 -19.33 -8.22
C MET A 30 -8.17 -19.39 -9.73
N TYR A 31 -8.70 -18.44 -10.49
CA TYR A 31 -8.48 -18.32 -11.93
C TYR A 31 -7.00 -18.03 -12.25
N LEU A 32 -6.38 -17.10 -11.52
CA LEU A 32 -4.95 -16.81 -11.67
C LEU A 32 -4.08 -18.01 -11.26
N ALA A 33 -4.44 -18.72 -10.19
CA ALA A 33 -3.71 -19.91 -9.76
C ALA A 33 -3.74 -21.07 -10.77
N VAL A 34 -4.84 -21.22 -11.51
CA VAL A 34 -4.96 -22.23 -12.58
C VAL A 34 -4.17 -21.81 -13.82
N HIS A 35 -4.07 -20.51 -14.09
CA HIS A 35 -3.34 -19.99 -15.25
C HIS A 35 -1.82 -19.98 -15.05
N ASP A 36 -1.36 -19.64 -13.84
CA ASP A 36 0.07 -19.43 -13.53
C ASP A 36 0.73 -20.63 -12.83
N HIS A 37 0.01 -21.75 -12.66
CA HIS A 37 0.46 -22.96 -11.95
C HIS A 37 0.97 -22.72 -10.51
N ASP A 38 0.60 -21.60 -9.88
CA ASP A 38 1.02 -21.26 -8.53
C ASP A 38 0.13 -21.92 -7.47
N LYS A 39 0.75 -22.84 -6.71
CA LYS A 39 0.12 -23.62 -5.65
C LYS A 39 -0.25 -22.76 -4.44
N VAL A 40 0.44 -21.64 -4.22
CA VAL A 40 0.20 -20.73 -3.09
C VAL A 40 -1.09 -19.93 -3.33
N ALA A 41 -1.23 -19.37 -4.54
CA ALA A 41 -2.47 -18.70 -4.96
C ALA A 41 -3.68 -19.64 -4.91
N ALA A 42 -3.53 -20.91 -5.33
CA ALA A 42 -4.60 -21.92 -5.26
C ALA A 42 -5.04 -22.19 -3.80
N GLY A 43 -4.07 -22.25 -2.88
CA GLY A 43 -4.34 -22.39 -1.45
C GLY A 43 -5.14 -21.22 -0.88
N ILE A 44 -4.73 -19.99 -1.20
CA ILE A 44 -5.39 -18.76 -0.73
C ILE A 44 -6.81 -18.65 -1.31
N GLY A 45 -6.99 -18.92 -2.61
CA GLY A 45 -8.31 -18.92 -3.26
C GLY A 45 -9.27 -19.93 -2.63
N THR A 46 -8.78 -21.12 -2.31
CA THR A 46 -9.57 -22.17 -1.64
C THR A 46 -10.04 -21.72 -0.25
N VAL A 47 -9.16 -21.09 0.55
CA VAL A 47 -9.51 -20.58 1.88
C VAL A 47 -10.64 -19.54 1.80
N PHE A 48 -10.57 -18.62 0.83
CA PHE A 48 -11.61 -17.62 0.61
C PHE A 48 -12.96 -18.24 0.20
N LEU A 49 -12.95 -19.27 -0.65
CA LEU A 49 -14.18 -19.97 -1.05
C LEU A 49 -14.78 -20.77 0.10
N VAL A 50 -13.97 -21.44 0.91
CA VAL A 50 -14.42 -22.18 2.11
C VAL A 50 -15.02 -21.21 3.13
N PHE A 51 -14.36 -20.08 3.38
CA PHE A 51 -14.90 -19.06 4.30
C PHE A 51 -16.23 -18.49 3.79
N THR A 52 -16.33 -18.25 2.48
CA THR A 52 -17.58 -17.82 1.83
C THR A 52 -18.67 -18.88 1.99
N ALA A 53 -18.37 -20.17 1.79
CA ALA A 53 -19.32 -21.26 1.96
C ALA A 53 -19.83 -21.39 3.42
N ILE A 54 -18.95 -21.22 4.40
CA ILE A 54 -19.32 -21.19 5.83
C ILE A 54 -20.27 -20.03 6.13
N ARG A 55 -20.02 -18.86 5.55
CA ARG A 55 -20.89 -17.67 5.70
C ARG A 55 -22.26 -17.89 5.07
N VAL A 56 -22.32 -18.47 3.87
CA VAL A 56 -23.57 -18.85 3.20
C VAL A 56 -24.35 -19.86 4.05
N ALA A 57 -23.69 -20.87 4.63
CA ALA A 57 -24.33 -21.84 5.51
C ALA A 57 -24.89 -21.20 6.80
N GLY A 58 -24.21 -20.18 7.34
CA GLY A 58 -24.69 -19.37 8.46
C GLY A 58 -25.98 -18.61 8.13
N VAL A 59 -26.01 -17.93 6.98
CA VAL A 59 -27.20 -17.24 6.47
C VAL A 59 -28.35 -18.21 6.25
N VAL A 60 -28.11 -19.36 5.62
CA VAL A 60 -29.14 -20.38 5.37
C VAL A 60 -29.68 -20.95 6.68
N ARG A 61 -28.84 -21.20 7.68
CA ARG A 61 -29.30 -21.62 9.02
C ARG A 61 -30.15 -20.55 9.70
N ALA A 62 -29.76 -19.28 9.62
CA ALA A 62 -30.51 -18.17 10.20
C ALA A 62 -31.88 -17.97 9.52
N VAL A 63 -31.94 -18.10 8.19
CA VAL A 63 -33.18 -18.03 7.41
C VAL A 63 -34.08 -19.25 7.69
N ARG A 64 -33.50 -20.46 7.79
CA ARG A 64 -34.25 -21.68 8.09
C ARG A 64 -34.79 -21.68 9.53
N ALA A 65 -34.05 -21.12 10.49
CA ALA A 65 -34.52 -20.91 11.86
C ALA A 65 -35.72 -19.94 11.95
N ARG A 66 -35.78 -18.94 11.06
CA ARG A 66 -36.95 -18.05 10.96
C ARG A 66 -38.15 -18.73 10.28
N ARG A 67 -37.94 -19.57 9.27
CA ARG A 67 -39.02 -20.36 8.65
C ARG A 67 -39.61 -21.42 9.59
N ASN A 68 -38.79 -22.09 10.40
CA ASN A 68 -39.26 -23.10 11.33
C ASN A 68 -40.03 -22.53 12.53
N ARG A 69 -39.94 -21.22 12.82
CA ARG A 69 -40.83 -20.54 13.79
C ARG A 69 -42.22 -20.23 13.22
N GLY A 70 -42.41 -20.31 11.90
CA GLY A 70 -43.70 -20.13 11.24
C GLY A 70 -44.50 -21.42 11.05
N SER A 71 -44.02 -22.55 11.55
CA SER A 71 -44.70 -23.84 11.42
C SER A 71 -44.56 -24.65 12.71
N ALA A 72 -45.29 -24.26 13.75
CA ALA A 72 -45.64 -25.14 14.85
C ALA A 72 -47.13 -24.90 15.18
N PRO A 73 -48.01 -25.91 15.10
CA PRO A 73 -49.35 -25.79 15.66
C PRO A 73 -49.27 -25.85 17.19
N ALA A 74 -50.19 -25.15 17.82
CA ALA A 74 -50.36 -25.09 19.26
C ALA A 74 -50.51 -26.49 19.88
N SER A 75 -49.74 -26.77 20.95
CA SER A 75 -50.27 -27.28 22.21
C SER A 75 -49.16 -27.67 23.21
N VAL A 76 -49.39 -27.25 24.46
CA VAL A 76 -49.18 -28.04 25.69
C VAL A 76 -47.80 -27.98 26.40
N GLN A 77 -47.85 -27.23 27.50
CA GLN A 77 -47.38 -27.51 28.87
C GLN A 77 -45.92 -27.29 29.31
N VAL A 78 -45.85 -26.47 30.36
CA VAL A 78 -44.79 -26.18 31.35
C VAL A 78 -44.44 -27.46 32.13
N PRO A 79 -43.17 -27.67 32.55
CA PRO A 79 -42.82 -27.38 33.95
C PRO A 79 -41.43 -26.73 34.18
N VAL A 80 -41.38 -25.85 35.17
CA VAL A 80 -40.22 -25.36 35.95
C VAL A 80 -39.78 -26.48 36.92
N PRO A 81 -38.48 -26.73 37.18
CA PRO A 81 -37.76 -26.16 38.35
C PRO A 81 -36.24 -25.94 38.09
N ALA A 82 -35.62 -24.84 38.54
CA ALA A 82 -35.08 -24.54 39.88
C ALA A 82 -33.56 -24.37 39.77
N GLY A 83 -33.09 -23.14 40.01
CA GLY A 83 -31.70 -22.85 40.29
C GLY A 83 -31.41 -22.96 41.79
N ALA A 84 -30.19 -23.35 42.13
CA ALA A 84 -29.59 -23.20 43.44
C ALA A 84 -28.11 -22.77 43.29
N ALA A 85 -27.82 -21.52 43.68
CA ALA A 85 -26.69 -20.95 44.46
C ALA A 85 -25.24 -21.50 44.31
N PRO A 86 -24.15 -20.76 44.66
CA PRO A 86 -24.09 -19.67 45.66
C PRO A 86 -23.15 -18.46 45.39
N HIS A 87 -23.31 -17.44 46.27
CA HIS A 87 -22.49 -16.23 46.54
C HIS A 87 -21.16 -16.56 47.29
N PRO A 88 -20.18 -15.64 47.60
CA PRO A 88 -20.25 -14.31 48.31
C PRO A 88 -19.44 -13.15 47.64
N GLY A 89 -19.81 -11.84 47.69
CA GLY A 89 -19.70 -10.81 48.77
C GLY A 89 -18.40 -9.95 48.62
N PRO A 90 -18.22 -8.68 49.11
CA PRO A 90 -19.09 -7.71 49.84
C PRO A 90 -19.13 -6.24 49.25
N VAL A 91 -20.24 -5.48 49.34
CA VAL A 91 -20.65 -4.35 50.26
C VAL A 91 -19.97 -2.96 50.07
N VAL A 92 -20.77 -1.89 49.82
CA VAL A 92 -20.85 -0.52 50.44
C VAL A 92 -22.16 0.17 49.94
N GLN A 93 -23.24 0.35 50.74
CA GLN A 93 -23.68 1.56 51.51
C GLN A 93 -24.10 2.78 50.64
N ALA A 94 -25.17 3.56 50.84
CA ALA A 94 -26.38 3.59 51.66
C ALA A 94 -27.26 4.81 51.24
N ASN A 95 -28.47 4.89 51.82
CA ASN A 95 -29.45 6.01 51.87
C ASN A 95 -30.55 6.00 50.79
N ALA A 96 -31.80 6.34 51.07
CA ALA A 96 -32.75 6.20 52.18
C ALA A 96 -34.07 6.82 51.63
N ALA A 97 -35.22 6.23 51.98
CA ALA A 97 -36.59 6.55 51.54
C ALA A 97 -37.15 7.82 52.28
N PRO A 98 -38.47 8.10 52.44
CA PRO A 98 -39.72 7.44 51.96
C PRO A 98 -40.94 8.37 51.64
N GLU A 99 -42.03 7.81 51.06
CA GLU A 99 -43.46 8.11 51.36
C GLU A 99 -44.37 7.17 50.53
N ARG A 100 -45.09 6.16 51.07
CA ARG A 100 -46.47 6.14 51.67
C ARG A 100 -47.53 6.83 50.79
N ALA A 101 -48.73 6.32 50.48
CA ALA A 101 -49.66 5.34 51.07
C ALA A 101 -50.72 4.90 50.00
N VAL A 102 -51.13 3.62 49.89
CA VAL A 102 -52.37 2.96 50.40
C VAL A 102 -53.64 3.06 49.50
N ALA A 103 -54.06 1.87 49.00
CA ALA A 103 -55.41 1.28 48.84
C ALA A 103 -56.49 1.97 47.95
N GLU A 104 -57.57 1.36 47.45
CA GLU A 104 -58.19 0.02 47.48
C GLU A 104 -59.27 -0.03 46.35
N LYS A 105 -59.60 -1.24 45.85
CA LYS A 105 -60.90 -1.71 45.30
C LYS A 105 -61.68 -0.94 44.22
N GLY A 106 -62.17 -1.71 43.22
CA GLY A 106 -63.51 -1.51 42.65
C GLY A 106 -63.68 -1.81 41.16
N VAL A 107 -64.29 -2.96 40.85
CA VAL A 107 -64.98 -3.33 39.59
C VAL A 107 -66.49 -3.43 39.97
N PRO A 108 -67.54 -3.32 39.11
CA PRO A 108 -67.63 -3.29 37.63
C PRO A 108 -68.58 -2.20 37.05
N ALA A 109 -68.68 -2.11 35.72
CA ALA A 109 -69.94 -2.27 34.94
C ALA A 109 -69.87 -1.52 33.60
N ARG A 110 -70.73 -1.96 32.67
CA ARG A 110 -70.63 -1.90 31.22
C ARG A 110 -71.79 -1.07 30.66
N ALA A 111 -71.56 -0.15 29.71
CA ALA A 111 -72.40 0.17 28.53
C ALA A 111 -72.03 1.54 27.87
N VAL A 112 -71.24 1.50 26.78
CA VAL A 112 -71.45 1.98 25.38
C VAL A 112 -72.53 3.06 25.11
N PRO A 113 -72.48 3.91 24.04
CA PRO A 113 -71.37 4.48 23.22
C PRO A 113 -71.46 6.02 23.05
N GLU A 114 -70.36 6.73 22.73
CA GLU A 114 -70.38 7.77 21.68
C GLU A 114 -68.96 8.24 21.35
N ALA A 115 -68.52 8.03 20.10
CA ALA A 115 -67.64 8.92 19.34
C ALA A 115 -67.22 8.21 18.05
N ALA A 116 -67.61 8.80 16.93
CA ALA A 116 -67.10 8.44 15.61
C ALA A 116 -65.56 8.58 15.56
N PRO A 117 -64.80 7.58 15.09
CA PRO A 117 -63.39 7.78 14.76
C PRO A 117 -63.28 8.45 13.40
N GLN A 118 -62.63 9.61 13.36
CA GLN A 118 -62.08 10.18 12.14
C GLN A 118 -61.15 9.15 11.48
N GLN A 119 -61.40 8.88 10.20
CA GLN A 119 -60.53 8.10 9.35
C GLN A 119 -59.23 8.87 9.10
N ALA A 120 -58.13 8.43 9.71
CA ALA A 120 -56.80 8.76 9.21
C ALA A 120 -56.53 7.88 7.98
N ALA A 121 -56.31 8.52 6.83
CA ALA A 121 -55.88 7.85 5.61
C ALA A 121 -54.52 7.17 5.82
N PRO A 122 -54.27 5.99 5.22
CA PRO A 122 -52.97 5.35 5.31
C PRO A 122 -51.96 6.13 4.46
N GLU A 123 -51.01 6.81 5.09
CA GLU A 123 -49.83 7.30 4.40
C GLU A 123 -49.03 6.11 3.86
N LYS A 124 -48.74 6.17 2.57
CA LYS A 124 -48.04 5.16 1.80
C LYS A 124 -46.55 5.25 2.16
N GLU A 125 -46.08 4.36 3.03
CA GLU A 125 -44.65 4.29 3.36
C GLU A 125 -43.81 4.06 2.09
N PRO A 126 -42.68 4.77 1.93
CA PRO A 126 -41.73 4.52 0.86
C PRO A 126 -41.22 3.08 0.98
N ASN A 127 -41.56 2.28 -0.01
CA ASN A 127 -41.31 0.85 -0.12
C ASN A 127 -39.79 0.59 -0.18
N TRP A 128 -39.20 0.46 1.00
CA TRP A 128 -37.80 0.09 1.27
C TRP A 128 -37.32 -1.14 0.49
N TRP A 129 -38.24 -2.05 0.17
CA TRP A 129 -37.97 -3.23 -0.66
C TRP A 129 -37.65 -2.85 -2.12
N LEU A 130 -38.27 -1.80 -2.65
CA LEU A 130 -38.04 -1.33 -4.01
C LEU A 130 -36.66 -0.65 -4.16
N GLN A 131 -36.20 0.07 -3.13
CA GLN A 131 -34.86 0.68 -3.11
C GLN A 131 -33.74 -0.37 -3.02
N ALA A 132 -33.93 -1.43 -2.23
CA ALA A 132 -32.96 -2.51 -2.15
C ALA A 132 -32.81 -3.24 -3.49
N LEU A 133 -33.92 -3.45 -4.22
CA LEU A 133 -33.89 -4.06 -5.55
C LEU A 133 -33.27 -3.13 -6.61
N ALA A 134 -33.50 -1.83 -6.52
CA ALA A 134 -32.86 -0.85 -7.41
C ALA A 134 -31.34 -0.81 -7.24
N ALA A 135 -30.84 -0.85 -5.99
CA ALA A 135 -29.41 -0.90 -5.73
C ALA A 135 -28.77 -2.19 -6.28
N VAL A 136 -29.41 -3.34 -6.06
CA VAL A 136 -28.93 -4.63 -6.60
C VAL A 136 -28.93 -4.63 -8.13
N ALA A 137 -29.94 -4.04 -8.77
CA ALA A 137 -30.00 -3.92 -10.22
C ALA A 137 -28.86 -3.05 -10.79
N VAL A 138 -28.52 -1.95 -10.12
CA VAL A 138 -27.39 -1.10 -10.51
C VAL A 138 -26.06 -1.84 -10.38
N PHE A 139 -25.84 -2.57 -9.28
CA PHE A 139 -24.61 -3.36 -9.11
C PHE A 139 -24.55 -4.57 -10.06
N ALA A 140 -25.67 -5.20 -10.38
CA ALA A 140 -25.74 -6.24 -11.39
C ALA A 140 -25.46 -5.67 -12.79
N ALA A 141 -25.96 -4.47 -13.11
CA ALA A 141 -25.68 -3.80 -14.37
C ALA A 141 -24.21 -3.37 -14.49
N ILE A 142 -23.60 -2.87 -13.41
CA ILE A 142 -22.16 -2.57 -13.37
C ILE A 142 -21.33 -3.86 -13.48
N GLY A 143 -21.73 -4.93 -12.79
CA GLY A 143 -21.08 -6.23 -12.89
C GLY A 143 -21.15 -6.81 -14.29
N VAL A 144 -22.31 -6.72 -14.95
CA VAL A 144 -22.51 -7.12 -16.35
C VAL A 144 -21.74 -6.22 -17.32
N ALA A 145 -21.69 -4.91 -17.08
CA ALA A 145 -20.90 -3.98 -17.89
C ALA A 145 -19.40 -4.28 -17.77
N LEU A 146 -18.89 -4.59 -16.57
CA LEU A 146 -17.50 -5.00 -16.37
C LEU A 146 -17.21 -6.40 -16.92
N TRP A 147 -18.20 -7.30 -16.96
CA TRP A 147 -18.07 -8.65 -17.53
C TRP A 147 -18.18 -8.66 -19.06
N LEU A 148 -18.94 -7.73 -19.65
CA LEU A 148 -19.10 -7.54 -21.10
C LEU A 148 -18.03 -6.62 -21.71
N VAL A 149 -16.91 -6.39 -21.03
CA VAL A 149 -15.69 -5.85 -21.65
C VAL A 149 -14.73 -7.01 -21.95
N PRO A 150 -14.86 -7.72 -23.09
CA PRO A 150 -13.77 -8.50 -23.62
C PRO A 150 -12.78 -7.60 -24.36
N ASP A 151 -11.52 -7.70 -23.95
CA ASP A 151 -10.29 -7.67 -24.75
C ASP A 151 -10.02 -6.49 -25.69
N ARG A 152 -10.63 -5.32 -25.48
CA ARG A 152 -10.23 -4.08 -26.19
C ARG A 152 -9.15 -3.27 -25.47
N LEU A 153 -8.75 -3.66 -24.26
CA LEU A 153 -7.62 -3.07 -23.53
C LEU A 153 -6.35 -3.94 -23.56
N THR A 154 -6.44 -5.13 -24.15
CA THR A 154 -5.33 -6.08 -24.30
C THR A 154 -5.08 -6.33 -25.78
N SER A 155 -4.70 -5.28 -26.49
CA SER A 155 -4.05 -5.39 -27.80
C SER A 155 -2.98 -4.32 -27.88
N ALA A 156 -1.93 -4.52 -27.09
CA ALA A 156 -0.59 -4.13 -27.47
C ALA A 156 0.18 -5.45 -27.59
N ASP A 157 0.87 -5.64 -28.71
CA ASP A 157 1.75 -6.78 -28.97
C ASP A 157 2.56 -7.10 -27.71
N SER A 158 2.23 -8.22 -27.06
CA SER A 158 2.75 -8.57 -25.75
C SER A 158 4.11 -9.25 -25.88
N ALA A 159 5.08 -8.49 -26.38
CA ALA A 159 6.44 -8.64 -25.88
C ALA A 159 6.47 -7.95 -24.50
N PRO A 160 7.04 -8.56 -23.45
CA PRO A 160 7.24 -7.89 -22.18
C PRO A 160 8.04 -6.61 -22.43
N LYS A 161 7.43 -5.45 -22.16
CA LYS A 161 8.02 -4.14 -22.38
C LYS A 161 8.66 -3.68 -21.08
N ALA A 162 9.94 -3.29 -21.15
CA ALA A 162 10.65 -2.73 -20.01
C ALA A 162 9.87 -1.57 -19.39
N ALA A 163 9.91 -1.47 -18.06
CA ALA A 163 9.35 -0.35 -17.33
C ALA A 163 9.88 0.97 -17.92
N ALA A 164 9.00 1.92 -18.20
CA ALA A 164 9.38 3.24 -18.68
C ALA A 164 9.50 4.20 -17.50
N CYS A 165 10.43 5.14 -17.59
CA CYS A 165 10.47 6.28 -16.67
C CYS A 165 9.17 7.06 -16.82
N ALA A 166 8.49 7.34 -15.70
CA ALA A 166 7.23 8.06 -15.73
C ALA A 166 7.45 9.47 -16.30
N SER A 167 6.72 9.82 -17.34
CA SER A 167 6.67 11.18 -17.92
C SER A 167 5.40 11.93 -17.50
N GLY A 168 4.80 11.56 -16.35
CA GLY A 168 3.51 12.07 -15.89
C GLY A 168 3.62 13.44 -15.24
N GLU A 169 2.65 14.32 -15.54
CA GLU A 169 2.52 15.73 -15.14
C GLU A 169 3.76 16.33 -14.48
N THR A 170 4.55 17.06 -15.28
CA THR A 170 5.76 17.77 -14.84
C THR A 170 5.44 18.74 -13.72
N GLU A 171 5.43 18.24 -12.49
CA GLU A 171 5.39 19.07 -11.30
C GLU A 171 6.67 19.91 -11.32
N ALA A 172 6.52 21.22 -11.23
CA ALA A 172 7.64 22.12 -11.37
C ALA A 172 8.72 21.74 -10.34
N PRO A 173 9.99 21.60 -10.75
CA PRO A 173 11.02 21.11 -9.86
C PRO A 173 11.16 22.07 -8.66
N PRO A 174 11.51 21.55 -7.46
CA PRO A 174 11.69 22.36 -6.26
C PRO A 174 12.62 23.55 -6.49
N LYS A 175 12.47 24.62 -5.69
CA LYS A 175 13.26 25.87 -5.81
C LYS A 175 14.77 25.63 -5.92
N ALA A 176 15.29 24.63 -5.19
CA ALA A 176 16.68 24.20 -5.22
C ALA A 176 17.23 23.92 -6.64
N TYR A 177 16.40 23.38 -7.54
CA TYR A 177 16.79 23.10 -8.93
C TYR A 177 16.83 24.36 -9.79
N ARG A 178 16.05 25.38 -9.44
CA ARG A 178 16.09 26.69 -10.11
C ARG A 178 17.29 27.52 -9.68
N GLU A 179 17.72 27.36 -8.44
CA GLU A 179 18.88 28.06 -7.86
C GLU A 179 20.20 27.39 -8.26
N ASN A 180 20.18 26.10 -8.57
CA ASN A 180 21.34 25.38 -9.10
C ASN A 180 21.16 25.03 -10.59
N PRO A 181 21.67 25.86 -11.53
CA PRO A 181 21.51 25.62 -12.97
C PRO A 181 22.20 24.33 -13.46
N ARG A 182 23.13 23.75 -12.67
CA ARG A 182 23.78 22.47 -12.99
C ARG A 182 22.96 21.25 -12.54
N ALA A 183 21.91 21.42 -11.72
CA ALA A 183 21.19 20.32 -11.10
C ALA A 183 20.26 19.59 -12.09
N VAL A 184 20.63 18.38 -12.51
CA VAL A 184 19.80 17.51 -13.35
C VAL A 184 18.55 17.06 -12.60
N THR A 185 17.52 16.62 -13.31
CA THR A 185 16.29 16.08 -12.71
C THR A 185 16.38 14.57 -12.52
N GLY A 186 15.55 14.01 -11.64
CA GLY A 186 15.41 12.57 -11.48
C GLY A 186 14.95 11.87 -12.76
N ASP A 187 14.13 12.54 -13.58
CA ASP A 187 13.68 11.98 -14.86
C ASP A 187 14.83 11.87 -15.86
N GLU A 188 15.71 12.87 -15.94
CA GLU A 188 16.92 12.83 -16.76
C GLU A 188 17.87 11.72 -16.28
N LEU A 189 18.01 11.53 -14.96
CA LEU A 189 18.78 10.41 -14.41
C LEU A 189 18.14 9.06 -14.74
N CYS A 190 16.80 8.98 -14.67
CA CYS A 190 16.08 7.75 -14.99
C CYS A 190 16.23 7.38 -16.45
N GLU A 191 16.11 8.35 -17.36
CA GLU A 191 16.30 8.13 -18.80
C GLU A 191 17.75 7.70 -19.11
N ALA A 192 18.74 8.30 -18.46
CA ALA A 192 20.14 7.90 -18.61
C ALA A 192 20.43 6.50 -18.06
N LEU A 193 19.77 6.11 -16.95
CA LEU A 193 19.96 4.82 -16.30
C LEU A 193 19.18 3.68 -16.97
N ASN A 194 17.90 3.89 -17.29
CA ASN A 194 16.96 2.89 -17.77
C ASN A 194 17.19 2.52 -19.26
N ARG A 195 18.37 1.98 -19.53
CA ARG A 195 18.83 1.57 -20.85
C ARG A 195 18.51 0.11 -21.13
N PRO A 196 18.28 -0.27 -22.40
CA PRO A 196 17.98 -1.65 -22.77
C PRO A 196 19.15 -2.62 -22.51
N ASP A 197 20.39 -2.12 -22.44
CA ASP A 197 21.59 -2.92 -22.14
C ASP A 197 21.93 -2.99 -20.65
N LEU A 198 21.16 -2.36 -19.75
CA LEU A 198 21.48 -2.31 -18.32
C LEU A 198 21.52 -3.70 -17.67
N ALA A 199 20.55 -4.56 -17.96
CA ALA A 199 20.52 -5.95 -17.47
C ALA A 199 21.77 -6.74 -17.91
N GLN A 200 22.20 -6.54 -19.16
CA GLN A 200 23.42 -7.15 -19.67
C GLN A 200 24.67 -6.65 -18.94
N LEU A 201 24.75 -5.34 -18.66
CA LEU A 201 25.85 -4.74 -17.90
C LEU A 201 25.91 -5.25 -16.45
N LEU A 202 24.76 -5.52 -15.84
CA LEU A 202 24.65 -6.13 -14.51
C LEU A 202 25.05 -7.62 -14.49
N GLY A 203 25.20 -8.24 -15.66
CA GLY A 203 25.50 -9.67 -15.78
C GLY A 203 24.26 -10.57 -15.69
N THR A 204 23.07 -10.00 -15.85
CA THR A 204 21.79 -10.73 -15.89
C THR A 204 21.11 -10.56 -17.26
N PRO A 205 21.76 -11.01 -18.35
CA PRO A 205 21.21 -10.84 -19.69
C PRO A 205 19.86 -11.55 -19.81
N GLY A 206 18.86 -10.83 -20.32
CA GLY A 206 17.49 -11.34 -20.50
C GLY A 206 16.51 -10.89 -19.42
N GLU A 207 16.98 -10.32 -18.31
CA GLU A 207 16.09 -9.64 -17.36
C GLU A 207 15.50 -8.36 -17.96
N ILE A 208 14.28 -8.06 -17.54
CA ILE A 208 13.53 -6.88 -17.96
C ILE A 208 13.27 -6.07 -16.70
N ALA A 209 13.45 -4.75 -16.77
CA ALA A 209 13.21 -3.89 -15.62
C ALA A 209 11.73 -3.93 -15.22
N ASP A 210 11.46 -4.28 -13.96
CA ASP A 210 10.13 -4.31 -13.36
C ASP A 210 9.60 -2.90 -13.09
N THR A 211 10.51 -2.03 -12.63
CA THR A 211 10.20 -0.64 -12.32
C THR A 211 11.35 0.26 -12.72
N ALA A 212 11.00 1.47 -13.16
CA ALA A 212 11.93 2.55 -13.42
C ALA A 212 11.29 3.86 -12.95
N SER A 213 11.98 4.62 -12.12
CA SER A 213 11.45 5.86 -11.55
C SER A 213 12.55 6.88 -11.31
N GLY A 214 12.26 8.14 -11.60
CA GLY A 214 13.05 9.31 -11.20
C GLY A 214 12.37 10.08 -10.07
N SER A 215 13.15 10.78 -9.25
CA SER A 215 12.62 11.71 -8.24
C SER A 215 13.47 12.97 -8.14
N ASN A 216 12.80 14.11 -7.92
CA ASN A 216 13.44 15.42 -7.73
C ASN A 216 13.56 15.75 -6.23
N GLY A 217 14.32 14.93 -5.50
CA GLY A 217 14.52 15.08 -4.06
C GLY A 217 15.24 16.37 -3.67
N THR A 218 15.15 16.72 -2.39
CA THR A 218 15.93 17.83 -1.81
C THR A 218 16.39 17.47 -0.39
N ALA A 219 17.61 17.84 -0.03
CA ALA A 219 18.15 17.66 1.31
C ALA A 219 18.34 19.02 2.01
N PRO A 220 18.14 19.09 3.34
CA PRO A 220 18.40 20.31 4.12
C PRO A 220 19.91 20.57 4.23
N LEU A 221 20.32 21.82 4.04
CA LEU A 221 21.68 22.31 4.28
C LEU A 221 21.60 23.66 5.01
N THR A 222 21.82 23.63 6.33
CA THR A 222 21.77 24.75 7.31
C THR A 222 20.56 25.68 7.22
N ASP A 223 20.39 26.43 6.13
CA ASP A 223 19.31 27.40 5.89
C ASP A 223 18.61 27.23 4.53
N GLU A 224 19.14 26.38 3.64
CA GLU A 224 18.64 26.17 2.28
C GLU A 224 18.46 24.68 1.97
N LYS A 225 17.67 24.38 0.93
CA LYS A 225 17.51 23.01 0.43
C LYS A 225 18.38 22.83 -0.80
N VAL A 226 19.15 21.74 -0.85
CA VAL A 226 19.98 21.38 -2.00
C VAL A 226 19.26 20.31 -2.82
N ALA A 227 19.38 20.39 -4.14
CA ALA A 227 18.85 19.38 -5.05
C ALA A 227 19.57 18.04 -4.86
N VAL A 228 18.80 16.97 -4.72
CA VAL A 228 19.28 15.58 -4.64
C VAL A 228 18.40 14.75 -5.59
N PRO A 229 18.65 14.82 -6.90
CA PRO A 229 17.94 14.00 -7.86
C PRO A 229 18.38 12.55 -7.75
N GLU A 230 17.43 11.65 -7.89
CA GLU A 230 17.66 10.21 -7.81
C GLU A 230 16.86 9.49 -8.88
N ALA A 231 17.39 8.38 -9.38
CA ALA A 231 16.69 7.45 -10.23
C ALA A 231 16.96 6.02 -9.79
N LYS A 232 15.92 5.20 -9.86
CA LYS A 232 15.98 3.78 -9.50
C LYS A 232 15.42 2.93 -10.63
N VAL A 233 16.15 1.88 -10.98
CA VAL A 233 15.69 0.81 -11.87
C VAL A 233 15.80 -0.52 -11.11
N THR A 234 14.71 -1.28 -11.08
CA THR A 234 14.65 -2.56 -10.38
C THR A 234 14.46 -3.68 -11.38
N PHE A 235 15.26 -4.72 -11.22
CA PHE A 235 15.14 -6.03 -11.85
C PHE A 235 14.93 -7.09 -10.77
N ASP A 236 14.53 -8.29 -11.18
CA ASP A 236 14.41 -9.46 -10.29
C ASP A 236 15.68 -9.71 -9.45
N THR A 237 16.87 -9.61 -10.06
CA THR A 237 18.12 -9.89 -9.34
C THR A 237 18.68 -8.67 -8.63
N TYR A 238 18.70 -7.50 -9.30
CA TYR A 238 19.38 -6.30 -8.80
C TYR A 238 18.48 -5.07 -8.85
N SER A 239 18.62 -4.22 -7.83
CA SER A 239 18.22 -2.82 -7.88
C SER A 239 19.43 -1.95 -8.16
N VAL A 240 19.28 -0.99 -9.07
CA VAL A 240 20.29 0.03 -9.36
C VAL A 240 19.73 1.40 -9.04
N ASN A 241 20.46 2.18 -8.26
CA ASN A 241 20.18 3.57 -7.96
C ASN A 241 21.27 4.47 -8.53
N LEU A 242 20.87 5.56 -9.17
CA LEU A 242 21.73 6.63 -9.64
C LEU A 242 21.30 7.93 -8.95
N SER A 243 22.19 8.58 -8.25
CA SER A 243 21.95 9.91 -7.66
C SER A 243 23.02 10.90 -8.06
N ALA A 244 22.71 12.19 -7.95
CA ALA A 244 23.69 13.26 -8.12
C ALA A 244 23.75 14.16 -6.88
N THR A 245 24.96 14.41 -6.39
CA THR A 245 25.21 15.27 -5.24
C THR A 245 26.01 16.50 -5.67
N TYR A 246 25.49 17.69 -5.35
CA TYR A 246 26.07 18.98 -5.74
C TYR A 246 26.69 19.71 -4.54
N ASN A 247 27.76 19.14 -3.99
CA ASN A 247 28.52 19.75 -2.90
C ASN A 247 29.90 20.24 -3.39
N HIS A 248 30.72 20.77 -2.48
CA HIS A 248 32.08 21.21 -2.76
C HIS A 248 33.14 20.18 -2.32
N LEU A 249 32.74 18.94 -2.05
CA LEU A 249 33.65 17.89 -1.62
C LEU A 249 34.24 17.19 -2.83
N THR A 250 35.56 17.27 -2.94
CA THR A 250 36.35 16.46 -3.87
C THR A 250 36.23 14.97 -3.52
N THR A 251 36.44 14.09 -4.50
CA THR A 251 36.45 12.64 -4.29
C THR A 251 37.52 12.25 -3.25
N ALA A 252 38.68 12.91 -3.27
CA ALA A 252 39.73 12.68 -2.28
C ALA A 252 39.34 13.09 -0.85
N GLN A 253 38.53 14.15 -0.70
CA GLN A 253 37.96 14.51 0.61
C GLN A 253 36.89 13.50 1.05
N TYR A 254 36.06 13.04 0.13
CA TYR A 254 35.04 12.04 0.41
C TYR A 254 35.66 10.71 0.90
N VAL A 255 36.72 10.24 0.24
CA VAL A 255 37.52 9.08 0.68
C VAL A 255 38.10 9.26 2.09
N LYS A 256 38.45 10.49 2.49
CA LYS A 256 38.91 10.75 3.87
C LYS A 256 37.76 10.64 4.87
N LEU A 257 36.55 11.04 4.50
CA LEU A 257 35.37 10.94 5.35
C LEU A 257 34.96 9.48 5.57
N MET A 258 35.05 8.64 4.54
CA MET A 258 34.79 7.18 4.64
C MET A 258 35.69 6.47 5.65
N LYS A 259 36.83 7.05 6.04
CA LYS A 259 37.69 6.46 7.10
C LYS A 259 37.09 6.58 8.50
N PHE A 260 36.10 7.45 8.66
CA PHE A 260 35.40 7.67 9.93
C PHE A 260 34.03 7.02 9.96
N GLY A 261 33.51 6.58 8.81
CA GLY A 261 32.27 5.83 8.70
C GLY A 261 32.51 4.32 8.71
N ASP A 262 31.42 3.58 8.49
CA ASP A 262 31.40 2.11 8.49
C ASP A 262 31.52 1.52 7.06
N GLU A 263 31.83 2.35 6.05
CA GLU A 263 31.98 1.92 4.68
C GLU A 263 33.14 0.94 4.50
N GLN A 264 32.86 -0.18 3.84
CA GLN A 264 33.79 -1.29 3.61
C GLN A 264 34.31 -1.29 2.17
N ASP A 265 35.38 -2.05 1.93
CA ASP A 265 35.93 -2.32 0.60
C ASP A 265 36.19 -1.06 -0.25
N VAL A 266 36.67 0.00 0.42
CA VAL A 266 36.96 1.30 -0.20
C VAL A 266 38.15 1.19 -1.16
N ARG A 267 37.92 1.46 -2.45
CA ARG A 267 38.97 1.42 -3.49
C ARG A 267 38.85 2.61 -4.43
N THR A 268 39.93 3.37 -4.58
CA THR A 268 39.98 4.49 -5.52
C THR A 268 40.32 4.00 -6.93
N LEU A 269 39.69 4.58 -7.93
CA LEU A 269 39.90 4.29 -9.35
C LEU A 269 39.64 5.54 -10.20
N THR A 270 39.64 5.37 -11.51
CA THR A 270 39.33 6.43 -12.47
C THR A 270 38.36 5.90 -13.50
N VAL A 271 37.31 6.67 -13.77
CA VAL A 271 36.25 6.32 -14.72
C VAL A 271 36.06 7.51 -15.67
N LEU A 272 36.16 7.31 -16.98
CA LEU A 272 36.06 8.39 -17.99
C LEU A 272 37.03 9.57 -17.77
N GLY A 273 38.18 9.31 -17.13
CA GLY A 273 39.16 10.34 -16.74
C GLY A 273 38.75 11.18 -15.53
N ARG A 274 37.74 10.74 -14.77
CA ARG A 274 37.24 11.38 -13.54
C ARG A 274 37.69 10.56 -12.33
N PRO A 275 38.10 11.20 -11.22
CA PRO A 275 38.32 10.50 -9.96
C PRO A 275 37.06 9.76 -9.52
N ALA A 276 37.24 8.54 -9.02
CA ALA A 276 36.14 7.70 -8.56
C ALA A 276 36.57 6.85 -7.36
N VAL A 277 35.58 6.40 -6.58
CA VAL A 277 35.77 5.48 -5.46
C VAL A 277 34.67 4.44 -5.46
N LEU A 278 35.05 3.19 -5.24
CA LEU A 278 34.15 2.10 -4.93
C LEU A 278 34.08 1.93 -3.42
N SER A 279 32.89 1.72 -2.88
CA SER A 279 32.65 1.41 -1.47
C SER A 279 31.47 0.46 -1.32
N SER A 280 31.37 -0.18 -0.15
CA SER A 280 30.26 -1.06 0.20
C SER A 280 29.68 -0.64 1.54
N ASP A 281 28.35 -0.54 1.60
CA ASP A 281 27.63 -0.24 2.84
C ASP A 281 26.25 -0.92 2.82
N HIS A 282 25.66 -1.12 3.98
CA HIS A 282 24.35 -1.73 4.10
C HIS A 282 23.23 -0.75 3.77
N THR A 283 22.27 -1.21 2.98
CA THR A 283 21.01 -0.47 2.79
C THR A 283 20.23 -0.38 4.10
N MET A 284 19.30 0.57 4.20
CA MET A 284 18.41 0.67 5.36
C MET A 284 17.10 -0.08 5.07
N LYS A 285 16.68 -0.96 5.98
CA LYS A 285 15.39 -1.66 5.91
C LYS A 285 14.41 -1.02 6.89
N ILE A 286 13.31 -0.50 6.37
CA ILE A 286 12.25 0.12 7.17
C ILE A 286 11.02 -0.81 7.15
N GLU A 287 10.68 -1.37 8.31
CA GLU A 287 9.44 -2.14 8.46
C GLU A 287 8.28 -1.22 8.91
N ILE A 288 7.32 -1.01 8.00
CA ILE A 288 6.09 -0.27 8.30
C ILE A 288 4.98 -1.27 8.60
N SER A 289 4.77 -1.58 9.88
CA SER A 289 3.64 -2.39 10.33
C SER A 289 2.35 -1.58 10.27
N LEU A 290 1.52 -1.80 9.24
CA LEU A 290 0.19 -1.17 9.07
C LEU A 290 -0.89 -1.71 10.05
N GLY A 291 -0.48 -2.31 11.18
CA GLY A 291 -1.31 -3.02 12.15
C GLY A 291 -1.65 -2.27 13.44
N GLY A 292 -1.35 -0.97 13.55
CA GLY A 292 -1.61 -0.18 14.75
C GLY A 292 -2.90 0.64 14.67
N GLY A 293 -3.94 0.24 15.41
CA GLY A 293 -5.14 1.06 15.58
C GLY A 293 -4.87 2.31 16.42
N VAL A 294 -5.32 3.48 15.94
CA VAL A 294 -5.61 4.77 16.60
C VAL A 294 -4.62 5.38 17.62
N THR A 295 -3.51 4.72 17.94
CA THR A 295 -2.42 5.31 18.73
C THR A 295 -1.12 5.05 17.98
N GLY A 296 -0.57 6.12 17.38
CA GLY A 296 0.74 6.24 16.73
C GLY A 296 1.40 4.92 16.32
N GLY A 297 1.28 4.56 15.04
CA GLY A 297 2.12 3.54 14.43
C GLY A 297 3.58 3.96 14.57
N THR A 298 4.24 3.41 15.57
CA THR A 298 5.69 3.47 15.71
C THR A 298 6.22 2.50 14.66
N GLY A 299 6.78 3.04 13.58
CA GLY A 299 7.59 2.23 12.66
C GLY A 299 8.65 1.48 13.49
N GLY A 300 8.90 0.22 13.14
CA GLY A 300 9.94 -0.55 13.81
C GLY A 300 11.30 0.15 13.73
N PRO A 301 12.28 -0.23 14.58
CA PRO A 301 13.64 0.28 14.44
C PRO A 301 14.13 0.05 12.99
N VAL A 302 14.90 0.98 12.47
CA VAL A 302 15.53 0.79 11.15
C VAL A 302 16.48 -0.40 11.28
N GLU A 303 16.19 -1.45 10.52
CA GLU A 303 17.05 -2.62 10.45
C GLU A 303 18.12 -2.42 9.38
N GLN A 304 19.22 -3.13 9.55
CA GLN A 304 20.28 -3.20 8.55
C GLN A 304 19.81 -4.08 7.39
N GLY A 305 19.71 -3.48 6.21
CA GLY A 305 19.35 -4.13 4.96
C GLY A 305 20.53 -4.85 4.28
N PRO A 306 20.32 -5.42 3.09
CA PRO A 306 21.39 -6.05 2.31
C PRO A 306 22.54 -5.09 2.01
N LEU A 307 23.73 -5.65 1.86
CA LEU A 307 24.92 -4.93 1.43
C LEU A 307 24.72 -4.39 0.00
N ALA A 308 25.12 -3.14 -0.22
CA ALA A 308 25.14 -2.49 -1.52
C ALA A 308 26.59 -2.23 -1.95
N ARG A 309 26.82 -2.19 -3.26
CA ARG A 309 28.08 -1.75 -3.86
C ARG A 309 27.85 -0.41 -4.54
N THR A 310 28.61 0.60 -4.16
CA THR A 310 28.49 1.96 -4.71
C THR A 310 29.76 2.34 -5.45
N LEU A 311 29.62 2.89 -6.65
CA LEU A 311 30.65 3.59 -7.39
C LEU A 311 30.32 5.09 -7.39
N THR A 312 31.10 5.86 -6.67
CA THR A 312 31.04 7.32 -6.66
C THR A 312 32.00 7.88 -7.70
N VAL A 313 31.52 8.72 -8.62
CA VAL A 313 32.31 9.32 -9.71
C VAL A 313 32.18 10.84 -9.69
N ALA A 314 33.29 11.57 -9.76
CA ALA A 314 33.28 13.03 -9.77
C ALA A 314 32.42 13.63 -10.92
N LEU A 315 31.72 14.73 -10.63
CA LEU A 315 30.90 15.47 -11.61
C LEU A 315 31.71 16.08 -12.76
N ASP A 316 33.01 16.29 -12.59
CA ASP A 316 33.93 16.71 -13.65
C ASP A 316 35.31 16.08 -13.49
N ARG A 317 36.15 16.22 -14.52
CA ARG A 317 37.49 15.64 -14.55
C ARG A 317 38.45 16.35 -13.59
N GLU A 318 38.16 17.61 -13.30
CA GLU A 318 38.93 18.45 -12.40
C GLU A 318 38.60 18.19 -10.91
N ASP A 319 37.58 17.37 -10.62
CA ASP A 319 37.10 17.04 -9.28
C ASP A 319 36.82 18.28 -8.43
N ARG A 320 36.12 19.27 -9.02
CA ARG A 320 35.81 20.56 -8.36
C ARG A 320 34.75 20.46 -7.27
N GLY A 321 34.24 19.27 -7.01
CA GLY A 321 33.20 18.99 -6.02
C GLY A 321 31.94 18.38 -6.64
N GLY A 322 31.26 17.59 -5.82
CA GLY A 322 30.07 16.85 -6.20
C GLY A 322 30.40 15.58 -6.98
N HIS A 323 29.45 14.65 -6.98
CA HIS A 323 29.61 13.33 -7.59
C HIS A 323 28.28 12.74 -8.06
N TYR A 324 28.38 11.74 -8.93
CA TYR A 324 27.32 10.76 -9.17
C TYR A 324 27.59 9.52 -8.35
N ASP A 325 26.58 8.99 -7.67
CA ASP A 325 26.64 7.69 -7.02
C ASP A 325 25.83 6.67 -7.83
N ILE A 326 26.48 5.57 -8.20
CA ILE A 326 25.84 4.41 -8.82
C ILE A 326 25.89 3.28 -7.81
N THR A 327 24.76 2.98 -7.20
CA THR A 327 24.61 1.97 -6.16
C THR A 327 23.84 0.77 -6.68
N VAL A 328 24.40 -0.42 -6.51
CA VAL A 328 23.76 -1.69 -6.88
C VAL A 328 23.64 -2.58 -5.65
N TRP A 329 22.44 -3.14 -5.43
CA TRP A 329 22.20 -4.13 -4.38
C TRP A 329 21.21 -5.18 -4.84
N SER A 330 21.16 -6.31 -4.13
CA SER A 330 20.15 -7.36 -4.32
C SER A 330 19.52 -7.71 -2.97
N GLU A 331 18.30 -8.24 -2.99
CA GLU A 331 17.65 -8.74 -1.76
C GLU A 331 18.41 -9.91 -1.14
N SER A 332 19.13 -10.69 -1.97
CA SER A 332 19.97 -11.79 -1.52
C SER A 332 21.29 -11.35 -0.87
N GLY A 333 21.67 -10.07 -1.00
CA GLY A 333 22.98 -9.55 -0.61
C GLY A 333 24.13 -9.88 -1.56
N ALA A 334 23.85 -10.56 -2.69
CA ALA A 334 24.81 -10.72 -3.77
C ALA A 334 25.14 -9.36 -4.40
N LEU A 335 26.41 -9.17 -4.75
CA LEU A 335 26.92 -7.96 -5.38
C LEU A 335 27.45 -8.26 -6.80
N PRO A 336 27.27 -7.34 -7.76
CA PRO A 336 27.94 -7.42 -9.05
C PRO A 336 29.46 -7.21 -8.89
N ASP A 337 30.19 -7.50 -9.97
CA ASP A 337 31.64 -7.23 -10.05
C ASP A 337 31.89 -5.72 -10.19
N ASP A 338 32.95 -5.21 -9.57
CA ASP A 338 33.40 -3.81 -9.63
C ASP A 338 33.59 -3.32 -11.07
N SER A 339 34.03 -4.21 -11.99
CA SER A 339 34.17 -3.86 -13.40
C SER A 339 32.82 -3.57 -14.07
N ARG A 340 31.72 -4.16 -13.56
CA ARG A 340 30.36 -3.92 -14.07
C ARG A 340 29.87 -2.53 -13.67
N LEU A 341 30.11 -2.09 -12.43
CA LEU A 341 29.77 -0.73 -12.02
C LEU A 341 30.51 0.30 -12.88
N SER A 342 31.78 0.06 -13.17
CA SER A 342 32.56 0.92 -14.06
C SER A 342 31.98 0.94 -15.48
N ALA A 343 31.60 -0.21 -16.03
CA ALA A 343 30.97 -0.31 -17.35
C ALA A 343 29.60 0.39 -17.40
N ILE A 344 28.80 0.32 -16.32
CA ILE A 344 27.55 1.08 -16.19
C ILE A 344 27.84 2.57 -16.20
N ALA A 345 28.79 3.04 -15.38
CA ALA A 345 29.18 4.45 -15.31
C ALA A 345 29.64 4.99 -16.68
N GLU A 346 30.44 4.22 -17.42
CA GLU A 346 30.92 4.58 -18.76
C GLU A 346 29.80 4.77 -19.79
N LYS A 347 28.65 4.12 -19.58
CA LYS A 347 27.49 4.19 -20.48
C LYS A 347 26.44 5.19 -20.01
N VAL A 348 26.25 5.31 -18.71
CA VAL A 348 25.20 6.13 -18.09
C VAL A 348 25.66 7.58 -17.95
N ILE A 349 26.86 7.84 -17.41
CA ILE A 349 27.32 9.22 -17.15
C ILE A 349 27.32 10.08 -18.43
N PRO A 350 27.81 9.60 -19.59
CA PRO A 350 27.77 10.41 -20.82
C PRO A 350 26.37 10.65 -21.38
N ALA A 351 25.36 9.89 -20.95
CA ALA A 351 23.97 10.08 -21.36
C ALA A 351 23.24 11.12 -20.50
N ILE A 352 23.82 11.53 -19.37
CA ILE A 352 23.26 12.57 -18.50
C ILE A 352 23.48 13.94 -19.16
N PRO A 353 22.44 14.79 -19.28
CA PRO A 353 22.58 16.11 -19.86
C PRO A 353 23.60 16.97 -19.10
N GLU A 354 24.68 17.37 -19.77
CA GLU A 354 25.62 18.33 -19.20
C GLU A 354 25.00 19.73 -19.24
N ARG A 355 24.94 20.39 -18.07
CA ARG A 355 24.57 21.81 -18.00
C ARG A 355 25.78 22.64 -17.59
N PRO A 356 26.16 23.66 -18.39
CA PRO A 356 27.24 24.54 -18.00
C PRO A 356 26.86 25.24 -16.68
N ALA A 357 27.85 25.48 -15.82
CA ALA A 357 27.67 26.53 -14.82
C ALA A 357 27.24 27.79 -15.54
N ARG A 358 26.24 28.50 -15.01
CA ARG A 358 26.11 29.92 -15.32
C ARG A 358 27.49 30.53 -14.99
N GLN A 359 28.20 30.98 -16.03
CA GLN A 359 29.27 31.94 -15.84
C GLN A 359 28.57 33.14 -15.26
N ASP A 360 28.84 33.46 -14.00
CA ASP A 360 28.49 34.76 -13.47
C ASP A 360 29.18 35.77 -14.38
N ALA A 361 28.40 36.38 -15.26
CA ALA A 361 28.80 37.55 -16.01
C ALA A 361 28.93 38.68 -15.00
N GLY A 362 30.05 38.67 -14.27
CA GLY A 362 30.52 39.81 -13.52
C GLY A 362 30.86 40.91 -14.52
N ASN A 363 30.08 41.97 -14.48
CA ASN A 363 30.43 43.27 -15.06
C ASN A 363 30.22 44.33 -13.99
#